data_AF-A0A953II77-F1
#
_entry.id   AF-A0A953II77-F1
#
_cell.length_a   1.000
_cell.length_b   1.000
_cell.length_c   1.000
_cell.angle_alpha   90.00
_cell.angle_beta   90.00
_cell.angle_gamma   90.00
#
_symmetry.space_group_name_H-M   'P 1'
#
loop_
_entity.id
_entity.type
_entity.pdbx_description
1 polymer ?
#
loop_
_entity_poly.entity_id
_entity_poly.type
_entity_poly.pdbx_seq_one_letter_code
_entity_poly.pdbx_strand_id
1 'polypeptide(L)'
;MPNVVFVAPFFLDTTLRFVDAVASLPGVRTGLVSQDPAEKLPPALKTRLDAHRRVADGLDPRQIAEATRSISREWGGRVDKLVGALEQLQVPLGEVRDALWIEGMGAETARNFRDKGRMK
;
A
#
# COMPACT_ATOMS: atom_id res chain seq x y z
N MET A 1 -4.46 15.82 -8.44
CA MET A 1 -4.00 15.29 -7.14
C MET A 1 -3.97 13.77 -7.26
N PRO A 2 -2.79 13.12 -7.26
CA PRO A 2 -2.68 11.68 -7.32
C PRO A 2 -3.26 11.02 -6.07
N ASN A 3 -3.93 9.89 -6.26
CA ASN A 3 -4.44 9.04 -5.19
C ASN A 3 -3.47 7.89 -4.95
N VAL A 4 -2.82 7.86 -3.78
CA VAL A 4 -1.80 6.87 -3.43
C VAL A 4 -2.26 6.02 -2.26
N VAL A 5 -2.21 4.70 -2.43
CA VAL A 5 -2.40 3.76 -1.32
C VAL A 5 -1.04 3.17 -0.92
N PHE A 6 -0.68 3.35 0.34
CA PHE A 6 0.48 2.73 0.96
C PHE A 6 0.06 1.48 1.73
N VAL A 7 0.74 0.36 1.52
CA VAL A 7 0.53 -0.88 2.26
C VAL A 7 1.66 -1.05 3.28
N ALA A 8 1.31 -0.97 4.56
CA ALA A 8 2.21 -1.11 5.70
C ALA A 8 1.58 -2.10 6.70
N PRO A 9 1.77 -3.42 6.55
CA PRO A 9 1.17 -4.42 7.42
C PRO A 9 1.40 -4.14 8.91
N PHE A 10 2.63 -3.76 9.25
CA PHE A 10 3.06 -3.46 10.61
C PHE A 10 3.66 -2.05 10.70
N PHE A 11 3.35 -1.35 11.78
CA PHE A 11 3.83 0.01 12.06
C PHE A 11 5.22 -0.01 12.72
N LEU A 12 6.19 -0.63 12.04
CA LEU A 12 7.60 -0.53 12.42
C LEU A 12 8.11 0.89 12.14
N ASP A 13 9.02 1.41 12.97
CA ASP A 13 9.54 2.78 12.84
C ASP A 13 10.03 3.12 11.42
N THR A 14 10.83 2.22 10.82
CA THR A 14 11.33 2.41 9.45
C THR A 14 10.20 2.46 8.43
N THR A 15 9.17 1.61 8.57
CA THR A 15 7.99 1.62 7.69
C THR A 15 7.22 2.93 7.83
N LEU A 16 6.99 3.39 9.07
CA LEU A 16 6.27 4.63 9.32
C LEU A 16 6.99 5.85 8.73
N ARG A 17 8.32 5.88 8.68
CA ARG A 17 9.07 6.94 7.99
C ARG A 17 8.72 7.03 6.50
N PHE A 18 8.50 5.89 5.83
CA PHE A 18 8.09 5.89 4.42
C PHE A 18 6.62 6.31 4.26
N VAL A 19 5.73 5.86 5.14
CA VAL A 19 4.33 6.30 5.14
C VAL A 19 4.25 7.82 5.35
N ASP A 20 5.03 8.34 6.30
CA ASP A 20 5.13 9.76 6.62
C ASP A 20 5.63 10.60 5.43
N ALA A 21 6.67 10.12 4.76
CA ALA A 21 7.22 10.80 3.59
C ALA A 21 6.17 10.91 2.46
N VAL A 22 5.43 9.83 2.18
CA VAL A 22 4.36 9.84 1.15
C VAL A 22 3.21 10.75 1.57
N ALA A 23 2.75 10.65 2.82
CA ALA A 23 1.65 11.47 3.35
C ALA A 23 1.99 12.97 3.46
N SER A 24 3.29 13.32 3.38
CA SER A 24 3.76 14.72 3.42
C SER A 24 3.89 15.36 2.04
N LEU A 25 3.72 14.59 0.97
CA LEU A 25 3.86 15.14 -0.38
C LEU A 25 2.73 16.13 -0.69
N PRO A 26 3.04 17.34 -1.17
CA PRO A 26 2.02 18.33 -1.49
C PRO A 26 1.15 17.86 -2.65
N GLY A 27 -0.17 17.99 -2.50
CA GLY A 27 -1.13 17.67 -3.56
C GLY A 27 -1.24 16.17 -3.86
N VAL A 28 -0.92 15.30 -2.89
CA VAL A 28 -1.12 13.84 -2.93
C VAL A 28 -2.16 13.46 -1.88
N ARG A 29 -3.15 12.66 -2.28
CA ARG A 29 -4.12 12.06 -1.36
C ARG A 29 -3.61 10.69 -0.94
N THR A 30 -3.42 10.46 0.35
CA THR A 30 -2.74 9.26 0.87
C THR A 30 -3.65 8.41 1.73
N GLY A 31 -3.79 7.15 1.33
CA GLY A 31 -4.53 6.11 2.04
C GLY A 31 -3.57 5.05 2.57
N LEU A 32 -3.89 4.47 3.71
CA LEU A 32 -3.07 3.46 4.36
C LEU A 32 -3.83 2.14 4.54
N VAL A 33 -3.20 1.03 4.14
CA VAL A 33 -3.66 -0.33 4.44
C VAL A 33 -2.68 -0.98 5.41
N SER A 34 -3.18 -1.55 6.52
CA SER A 34 -2.34 -2.20 7.54
C SER A 34 -3.06 -3.32 8.29
N GLN A 35 -2.30 -4.18 8.98
CA GLN A 35 -2.85 -5.09 9.99
C GLN A 35 -2.92 -4.42 11.36
N ASP A 36 -1.90 -3.60 11.67
CA ASP A 36 -1.92 -2.79 12.88
C ASP A 36 -3.09 -1.80 12.87
N PRO A 37 -3.74 -1.60 14.02
CA PRO A 37 -4.92 -0.76 14.09
C PRO A 37 -4.54 0.74 14.15
N ALA A 38 -5.44 1.63 13.72
CA ALA A 38 -5.16 3.07 13.56
C ALA A 38 -4.72 3.76 14.86
N GLU A 39 -5.06 3.19 16.02
CA GLU A 39 -4.72 3.67 17.36
C GLU A 39 -3.21 3.58 17.64
N LYS A 40 -2.48 2.72 16.91
CA LYS A 40 -1.02 2.63 17.01
C LYS A 40 -0.28 3.68 16.16
N LEU A 41 -0.98 4.42 15.31
CA LEU A 41 -0.34 5.46 14.49
C LEU A 41 0.08 6.65 15.35
N PRO A 42 1.25 7.26 15.09
CA PRO A 42 1.59 8.56 15.63
C PRO A 42 0.49 9.58 15.28
N PRO A 43 0.01 10.40 16.24
CA PRO A 43 -1.11 11.33 16.00
C PRO A 43 -0.90 12.25 14.80
N ALA A 44 0.32 12.79 14.64
CA ALA A 44 0.68 13.67 13.53
C ALA A 44 0.69 12.98 12.16
N LEU A 45 0.88 11.67 12.11
CA LEU A 45 0.75 10.90 10.87
C LEU A 45 -0.72 10.60 10.59
N LYS A 46 -1.48 10.21 11.62
CA LYS A 46 -2.92 9.92 11.49
C LYS A 46 -3.71 11.09 10.89
N THR A 47 -3.37 12.33 11.23
CA THR A 47 -4.03 13.53 10.69
C THR A 47 -3.67 13.86 9.24
N ARG A 48 -2.57 13.31 8.70
CA ARG A 48 -2.16 13.50 7.30
C ARG A 48 -2.70 12.42 6.36
N LEU A 49 -3.28 11.35 6.90
CA LEU A 49 -3.87 10.28 6.09
C LEU A 49 -5.32 10.61 5.76
N ASP A 50 -5.67 10.50 4.48
CA ASP A 50 -7.03 10.71 3.97
C ASP A 50 -7.92 9.49 4.14
N ALA A 51 -7.35 8.31 4.37
CA ALA A 51 -8.07 7.08 4.66
C ALA A 51 -7.16 6.05 5.35
N HIS A 52 -7.77 5.20 6.17
CA HIS A 52 -7.14 4.00 6.71
C HIS A 52 -8.07 2.80 6.56
N ARG A 53 -7.50 1.65 6.18
CA ARG A 53 -8.21 0.35 6.17
C ARG A 53 -7.37 -0.70 6.85
N ARG A 54 -7.92 -1.27 7.92
CA ARG A 54 -7.34 -2.41 8.60
C ARG A 54 -7.73 -3.71 7.88
N VAL A 55 -6.76 -4.59 7.66
CA VAL A 55 -6.94 -5.95 7.13
C VAL A 55 -6.45 -6.99 8.13
N ALA A 56 -6.84 -8.25 7.99
CA ALA A 56 -6.39 -9.31 8.88
C ALA A 56 -4.96 -9.76 8.52
N ASP A 57 -4.70 -9.91 7.22
CA ASP A 57 -3.38 -10.22 6.66
C ASP A 57 -3.01 -9.16 5.62
N GLY A 58 -1.97 -8.40 5.91
CA GLY A 58 -1.45 -7.33 5.07
C GLY A 58 -0.50 -7.84 3.99
N LEU A 59 -0.21 -9.14 3.95
CA LEU A 59 0.54 -9.81 2.88
C LEU A 59 -0.39 -10.55 1.91
N ASP A 60 -1.68 -10.70 2.23
CA ASP A 60 -2.67 -11.31 1.36
C ASP A 60 -3.12 -10.32 0.25
N PRO A 61 -2.80 -10.60 -1.03
CA PRO A 61 -3.15 -9.74 -2.16
C PRO A 61 -4.66 -9.51 -2.29
N ARG A 62 -5.51 -10.46 -1.90
CA ARG A 62 -6.97 -10.30 -1.99
C ARG A 62 -7.46 -9.26 -1.00
N GLN A 63 -7.01 -9.35 0.24
CA GLN A 63 -7.36 -8.37 1.27
C GLN A 63 -6.81 -6.98 0.94
N ILE A 64 -5.58 -6.90 0.42
CA ILE A 64 -5.02 -5.62 -0.05
C ILE A 64 -5.87 -5.04 -1.18
N ALA A 65 -6.28 -5.84 -2.16
CA ALA A 65 -7.11 -5.38 -3.28
C ALA A 65 -8.48 -4.88 -2.82
N GLU A 66 -9.14 -5.59 -1.90
CA GLU A 66 -10.42 -5.20 -1.34
C GLU A 66 -10.33 -3.89 -0.54
N ALA A 67 -9.31 -3.76 0.31
CA ALA A 67 -9.04 -2.54 1.06
C ALA A 67 -8.75 -1.36 0.12
N THR A 68 -7.93 -1.57 -0.91
CA THR A 68 -7.61 -0.56 -1.93
C THR A 68 -8.87 -0.11 -2.68
N ARG A 69 -9.76 -1.05 -3.06
CA ARG A 69 -11.06 -0.75 -3.67
C ARG A 69 -12.00 -0.01 -2.70
N SER A 70 -11.96 -0.32 -1.41
CA SER A 70 -12.75 0.39 -0.40
C SER A 70 -12.32 1.85 -0.28
N ILE A 71 -11.01 2.11 -0.23
CA ILE A 71 -10.44 3.47 -0.21
C ILE A 71 -10.78 4.22 -1.50
N SER A 72 -10.57 3.59 -2.66
CA SER A 72 -10.92 4.14 -3.97
C SER A 72 -12.39 4.59 -4.05
N ARG A 73 -13.31 3.77 -3.53
CA ARG A 73 -14.74 4.11 -3.45
C ARG A 73 -15.02 5.28 -2.52
N GLU A 74 -14.41 5.32 -1.34
CA GLU A 74 -14.51 6.47 -0.42
C GLU A 74 -14.03 7.77 -1.08
N TRP A 75 -12.99 7.67 -1.90
CA TRP A 75 -12.43 8.82 -2.60
C TRP A 75 -13.19 9.23 -3.85
N GLY A 76 -14.15 8.43 -4.33
CA GLY A 76 -14.90 8.68 -5.56
C GLY A 76 -14.04 8.64 -6.82
N GLY A 77 -12.89 7.94 -6.79
CA GLY A 77 -11.92 7.96 -7.87
C GLY A 77 -10.96 6.77 -7.84
N ARG A 78 -10.17 6.61 -8.90
CA ARG A 78 -9.19 5.53 -9.01
C ARG A 78 -7.98 5.75 -8.10
N VAL A 79 -7.28 4.67 -7.76
CA VAL A 79 -5.96 4.72 -7.14
C VAL A 79 -4.91 4.77 -8.25
N ASP A 80 -4.05 5.78 -8.21
CA ASP A 80 -3.01 5.99 -9.24
C ASP A 80 -1.75 5.20 -8.95
N LYS A 81 -1.38 5.05 -7.67
CA LYS A 81 -0.21 4.28 -7.24
C LYS A 81 -0.53 3.44 -6.00
N LEU A 82 -0.05 2.20 -6.02
CA LEU A 82 -0.04 1.28 -4.90
C LEU A 82 1.40 0.97 -4.52
N VAL A 83 1.82 1.34 -3.31
CA VAL A 83 3.22 1.27 -2.87
C VAL A 83 3.36 0.58 -1.51
N GLY A 84 4.54 0.05 -1.23
CA GLY A 84 4.90 -0.55 0.05
C GLY A 84 6.40 -0.84 0.08
N ALA A 85 7.00 -0.75 1.27
CA ALA A 85 8.44 -0.83 1.45
C ALA A 85 8.94 -2.23 1.86
N LEU A 86 8.05 -3.10 2.36
CA LEU A 86 8.45 -4.45 2.77
C LEU A 86 8.79 -5.31 1.56
N GLU A 87 9.85 -6.09 1.68
CA GLU A 87 10.32 -6.96 0.61
C GLU A 87 9.26 -8.00 0.24
N GLN A 88 8.63 -8.61 1.25
CA GLN A 88 7.61 -9.65 1.11
C GLN A 88 6.34 -9.16 0.40
N LEU A 89 6.12 -7.84 0.36
CA LEU A 89 4.98 -7.23 -0.31
C LEU A 89 5.14 -7.13 -1.83
N GLN A 90 6.35 -7.21 -2.37
CA GLN A 90 6.56 -6.83 -3.77
C GLN A 90 5.76 -7.70 -4.76
N VAL A 91 5.64 -9.01 -4.52
CA VAL A 91 4.78 -9.89 -5.34
C VAL A 91 3.29 -9.62 -5.07
N PRO A 92 2.78 -9.62 -3.82
CA PRO A 92 1.40 -9.26 -3.54
C PRO A 92 0.96 -7.92 -4.15
N LEU A 93 1.78 -6.87 -4.06
CA LEU A 93 1.47 -5.57 -4.65
C LEU A 93 1.45 -5.63 -6.18
N GLY A 94 2.33 -6.43 -6.80
CA GLY A 94 2.27 -6.70 -8.24
C GLY A 94 0.96 -7.35 -8.65
N GLU A 95 0.50 -8.35 -7.90
CA GLU A 95 -0.78 -9.03 -8.16
C GLU A 95 -1.98 -8.09 -8.03
N VAL A 96 -1.97 -7.21 -7.03
CA VAL A 96 -3.02 -6.20 -6.86
C VAL A 96 -2.99 -5.15 -7.97
N ARG A 97 -1.80 -4.69 -8.38
CA ARG A 97 -1.67 -3.74 -9.49
C ARG A 97 -2.23 -4.32 -10.78
N ASP A 98 -1.88 -5.56 -11.11
CA ASP A 98 -2.40 -6.25 -12.29
C ASP A 98 -3.93 -6.41 -12.20
N ALA A 99 -4.45 -6.85 -11.05
CA ALA A 99 -5.88 -7.08 -10.86
C ALA A 99 -6.74 -5.80 -10.84
N LEU A 100 -6.16 -4.66 -10.47
CA LEU A 100 -6.84 -3.36 -10.36
C LEU A 100 -6.47 -2.39 -11.47
N TRP A 101 -5.63 -2.79 -12.42
CA TRP A 101 -5.09 -1.94 -13.49
C TRP A 101 -4.40 -0.67 -12.95
N ILE A 102 -3.68 -0.81 -11.83
CA ILE A 102 -2.90 0.29 -11.23
C ILE A 102 -1.50 0.28 -11.86
N GLU A 103 -1.06 1.44 -12.32
CA GLU A 103 0.24 1.59 -12.96
C GLU A 103 1.40 1.25 -12.00
N GLY A 104 2.30 0.36 -12.42
CA GLY A 104 3.50 -0.02 -11.70
C GLY A 104 4.02 -1.40 -12.09
N MET A 105 5.00 -1.90 -11.35
CA MET A 105 5.54 -3.25 -11.57
C MET A 105 4.50 -4.32 -11.18
N GLY A 106 4.13 -5.15 -12.16
CA GLY A 106 3.20 -6.29 -12.00
C GLY A 106 3.84 -7.54 -11.36
N ALA A 107 3.03 -8.57 -11.15
CA ALA A 107 3.41 -9.78 -10.42
C ALA A 107 4.52 -10.58 -11.09
N GLU A 108 4.45 -10.73 -12.42
CA GLU A 108 5.46 -11.51 -13.17
C GLU A 108 6.85 -10.91 -13.03
N THR A 109 6.97 -9.60 -13.23
CA THR A 109 8.25 -8.90 -13.02
C THR A 109 8.69 -8.99 -11.56
N ALA A 110 7.78 -8.82 -10.60
CA ALA A 110 8.12 -8.92 -9.18
C ALA A 110 8.66 -10.32 -8.80
N ARG A 111 8.11 -11.40 -9.37
CA ARG A 111 8.59 -12.78 -9.14
C ARG A 111 10.04 -12.96 -9.61
N ASN A 112 10.46 -12.29 -10.68
CA ASN A 112 11.85 -12.36 -11.16
C ASN A 112 12.87 -11.81 -10.16
N PHE A 113 12.46 -10.99 -9.19
CA PHE A 113 13.35 -10.45 -8.13
C PHE A 113 13.16 -11.13 -6.78
N ARG A 114 12.29 -12.14 -6.70
CA ARG A 114 11.84 -12.76 -5.44
C ARG A 114 12.02 -14.26 -5.42
N ASP A 115 11.89 -14.90 -6.57
CA ASP A 115 12.22 -16.30 -6.76
C ASP A 115 13.69 -16.43 -7.17
N LYS A 116 14.51 -17.00 -6.27
CA LYS A 116 15.94 -17.22 -6.49
C LYS A 116 16.23 -18.06 -7.75
N GLY A 117 15.31 -18.95 -8.14
CA GLY A 117 15.43 -19.75 -9.34
C GLY A 117 15.17 -18.96 -10.63
N ARG A 118 14.34 -17.91 -10.56
CA ARG A 118 14.07 -17.00 -11.70
C ARG A 118 15.11 -15.87 -11.83
N MET A 119 15.80 -15.55 -10.74
CA MET A 119 16.78 -14.45 -10.68
C MET A 119 18.10 -14.75 -11.41
N LYS A 120 18.47 -16.03 -11.56
CA LYS A 120 19.73 -16.47 -12.17
C LYS A 120 19.51 -16.95 -13.59
#